data_AF-A0A956DMI6-F1
#
_entry.id   AF-A0A956DMI6-F1
#
_cell.length_a   1.000
_cell.length_b   1.000
_cell.length_c   1.000
_cell.angle_alpha   90.00
_cell.angle_beta   90.00
_cell.angle_gamma   90.00
#
_symmetry.space_group_name_H-M   'P 1'
#
loop_
_entity.id
_entity.type
_entity.pdbx_description
1 polymer ?
#
loop_
_entity_poly.entity_id
_entity_poly.type
_entity_poly.pdbx_seq_one_letter_code
_entity_poly.pdbx_strand_id
1 'polypeptide(L)'
;MSTTKRGRARSVAAPALGALLVLAACGDAGTTSTGTGTGTNTGANTGGGTATGMGGSGGSGDTGGAGTGAGGGAASGGMGGTGGEGAGIPTADLYFWGDYAVADNEQVGSLTHADGNVVNLATMGLEGGANVGGVALSPDGKTLAVVGRGVANAPDAIYLYPPDGSGSPTALYTATSPAHDLHDLQFSPDGQWLAFLADISDDGDDDLWVVPTAGGAAKRVSPPASQGRVVHAYAWGPNPQPGATYVAYWGDLDTNAVDELWVSEVTAATVTPLKVFAGISISNEVRSPPQWDNLGRIYVKANPTGVFRLYRVDHDGQNLEIVPGSSMMNTGGFEGGIAHFGISPDGTMLAFGAEAPLQWTMHVFVMPVTATVATRVSDVMGLGIVGQYRGPSFDDPIVWSPDNQQLAVRADWVVNSGDPDNDFGVFLIPATGLGGFRLLYAPPVAKHYVQVAFSADSQRVYALGAIYNYPNLDLYSTNDLTTPSQGAPSTLLVAPTAGGTFEGFVVAP
;
A
#
# COMPACT_ATOMS: atom_id res chain seq x y z
N MET A 1 19.98 4.98 24.38
CA MET A 1 20.42 5.90 23.30
C MET A 1 19.26 6.06 22.34
N SER A 2 19.11 7.21 21.68
CA SER A 2 17.98 7.43 20.76
C SER A 2 18.33 6.93 19.35
N THR A 3 17.52 6.04 18.80
CA THR A 3 17.60 5.55 17.43
C THR A 3 16.52 6.24 16.60
N THR A 4 16.93 7.20 15.76
CA THR A 4 16.01 7.95 14.90
C THR A 4 15.51 7.06 13.75
N LYS A 5 14.26 6.58 13.80
CA LYS A 5 13.60 5.97 12.63
C LYS A 5 13.66 6.97 11.47
N ARG A 6 14.17 6.55 10.30
CA ARG A 6 14.05 7.31 9.05
C ARG A 6 12.82 6.80 8.30
N GLY A 7 11.84 7.67 8.08
CA GLY A 7 10.83 7.41 7.06
C GLY A 7 11.48 7.49 5.68
N ARG A 8 11.22 6.50 4.82
CA ARG A 8 11.45 6.54 3.37
C ARG A 8 10.11 6.22 2.71
N ALA A 9 9.79 6.91 1.62
CA ALA A 9 8.59 6.60 0.84
C ALA A 9 8.75 5.22 0.17
N ARG A 10 7.71 4.38 0.24
CA ARG A 10 7.62 3.09 -0.45
C ARG A 10 6.73 3.23 -1.68
N SER A 11 6.98 2.43 -2.72
CA SER A 11 6.17 2.46 -3.95
C SER A 11 5.98 1.06 -4.53
N VAL A 12 4.75 0.70 -4.88
CA VAL A 12 4.38 -0.63 -5.41
C VAL A 12 3.40 -0.50 -6.59
N ALA A 13 3.46 -1.39 -7.58
CA ALA A 13 2.63 -1.31 -8.79
C ALA A 13 1.45 -2.28 -8.82
N ALA A 14 0.45 -1.91 -9.62
CA ALA A 14 -0.64 -2.80 -10.00
C ALA A 14 -0.14 -3.91 -10.95
N PRO A 15 -0.39 -5.20 -10.63
CA PRO A 15 -0.25 -6.29 -11.58
C PRO A 15 -1.48 -6.33 -12.51
N ALA A 16 -1.33 -6.94 -13.69
CA ALA A 16 -2.49 -7.29 -14.51
C ALA A 16 -3.28 -8.44 -13.86
N LEU A 17 -4.60 -8.28 -13.72
CA LEU A 17 -5.54 -9.20 -13.05
C LEU A 17 -5.23 -9.57 -11.58
N GLY A 18 -6.05 -9.06 -10.65
CA GLY A 18 -6.47 -9.86 -9.47
C GLY A 18 -5.81 -9.62 -8.12
N ALA A 19 -5.06 -8.52 -7.89
CA ALA A 19 -4.64 -8.11 -6.54
C ALA A 19 -4.48 -6.58 -6.44
N LEU A 20 -4.96 -5.97 -5.34
CA LEU A 20 -5.14 -4.51 -5.23
C LEU A 20 -4.52 -3.96 -3.93
N LEU A 21 -3.43 -3.17 -4.03
CA LEU A 21 -2.53 -2.88 -2.91
C LEU A 21 -2.26 -1.37 -2.70
N VAL A 22 -1.03 -0.99 -2.32
CA VAL A 22 -0.73 0.18 -1.45
C VAL A 22 0.23 1.20 -2.09
N LEU A 23 -0.03 2.48 -1.79
CA LEU A 23 0.97 3.56 -1.75
C LEU A 23 0.53 4.60 -0.70
N ALA A 24 1.49 5.32 -0.11
CA ALA A 24 1.26 6.39 0.86
C ALA A 24 2.39 7.43 0.80
N ALA A 25 2.06 8.73 0.87
CA ALA A 25 3.02 9.82 0.68
C ALA A 25 2.80 10.99 1.65
N CYS A 26 3.88 11.54 2.19
CA CYS A 26 3.89 12.80 2.95
C CYS A 26 4.78 13.85 2.26
N GLY A 27 4.33 15.10 2.25
CA GLY A 27 5.01 16.20 1.54
C GLY A 27 6.10 16.89 2.36
N ASP A 28 7.22 17.22 1.72
CA ASP A 28 8.36 17.88 2.35
C ASP A 28 8.26 19.42 2.24
N ALA A 29 8.38 20.13 3.36
CA ALA A 29 8.04 21.57 3.47
C ALA A 29 9.29 22.46 3.65
N GLY A 30 10.06 22.65 2.58
CA GLY A 30 11.25 23.50 2.61
C GLY A 30 10.95 24.99 2.81
N THR A 31 11.40 25.58 3.93
CA THR A 31 11.41 27.04 4.14
C THR A 31 12.76 27.53 4.66
N THR A 32 13.15 28.75 4.27
CA THR A 32 14.50 29.29 4.45
C THR A 32 14.72 29.96 5.80
N SER A 33 15.94 29.86 6.34
CA SER A 33 16.31 30.47 7.61
C SER A 33 16.83 31.91 7.48
N THR A 34 16.18 32.86 8.16
CA THR A 34 16.76 34.16 8.55
C THR A 34 16.32 34.49 9.97
N GLY A 35 17.25 34.80 10.88
CA GLY A 35 16.95 34.83 12.33
C GLY A 35 17.37 36.09 13.09
N THR A 36 16.53 36.50 14.04
CA THR A 36 16.74 37.39 15.20
C THR A 36 15.58 37.14 16.20
N GLY A 37 15.69 37.16 17.53
CA GLY A 37 16.84 37.30 18.43
C GLY A 37 16.39 37.78 19.84
N THR A 38 17.14 37.44 20.91
CA THR A 38 17.04 37.94 22.32
C THR A 38 15.89 37.44 23.23
N GLY A 39 16.10 37.46 24.57
CA GLY A 39 15.04 37.45 25.60
C GLY A 39 14.78 36.15 26.41
N THR A 40 15.76 35.53 27.08
CA THR A 40 16.06 35.65 28.55
C THR A 40 14.96 35.37 29.60
N ASN A 41 15.34 34.52 30.57
CA ASN A 41 15.08 34.59 32.03
C ASN A 41 14.01 33.70 32.74
N THR A 42 14.54 32.69 33.47
CA THR A 42 14.24 32.32 34.90
C THR A 42 12.81 32.18 35.43
N GLY A 43 12.53 31.03 36.06
CA GLY A 43 11.50 30.89 37.11
C GLY A 43 11.44 29.47 37.68
N ALA A 44 11.70 29.29 38.97
CA ALA A 44 11.61 28.00 39.68
C ALA A 44 10.59 28.05 40.81
N ASN A 45 9.98 26.92 41.18
CA ASN A 45 9.31 26.77 42.47
C ASN A 45 9.32 25.29 42.96
N THR A 46 9.08 25.08 44.25
CA THR A 46 9.30 23.79 44.95
C THR A 46 8.28 23.53 46.07
N GLY A 47 8.01 22.25 46.36
CA GLY A 47 7.28 21.77 47.55
C GLY A 47 5.98 21.03 47.21
N GLY A 48 5.48 20.09 48.02
CA GLY A 48 6.03 19.51 49.26
C GLY A 48 4.97 19.33 50.35
N GLY A 49 4.71 18.09 50.81
CA GLY A 49 3.76 17.80 51.89
C GLY A 49 3.61 16.31 52.20
N THR A 50 3.38 15.94 53.47
CA THR A 50 3.39 14.56 53.98
C THR A 50 2.44 14.32 55.17
N ALA A 51 1.66 13.23 55.14
CA ALA A 51 1.04 12.52 56.30
C ALA A 51 0.51 11.15 55.78
N THR A 52 0.70 9.95 56.33
CA THR A 52 0.69 9.37 57.70
C THR A 52 -0.71 9.15 58.31
N GLY A 53 -1.14 7.87 58.42
CA GLY A 53 -2.34 7.42 59.15
C GLY A 53 -2.39 5.87 59.25
N MET A 54 -2.77 5.30 60.40
CA MET A 54 -2.64 3.86 60.74
C MET A 54 -3.96 3.09 60.82
N GLY A 55 -3.89 1.75 60.68
CA GLY A 55 -4.85 0.77 61.26
C GLY A 55 -5.48 -0.21 60.24
N GLY A 56 -5.77 -1.48 60.57
CA GLY A 56 -5.37 -2.27 61.75
C GLY A 56 -6.34 -3.41 62.11
N SER A 57 -5.85 -4.66 62.21
CA SER A 57 -6.57 -5.91 62.58
C SER A 57 -7.70 -6.37 61.63
N GLY A 58 -8.13 -7.64 61.58
CA GLY A 58 -7.60 -8.88 62.19
C GLY A 58 -8.69 -9.97 62.35
N GLY A 59 -8.37 -11.26 62.13
CA GLY A 59 -9.32 -12.38 62.32
C GLY A 59 -8.76 -13.79 62.13
N SER A 60 -9.15 -14.72 63.02
CA SER A 60 -8.92 -16.18 63.00
C SER A 60 -10.15 -16.93 62.47
N GLY A 61 -10.20 -18.25 62.24
CA GLY A 61 -9.22 -19.34 62.37
C GLY A 61 -9.78 -20.54 63.16
N ASP A 62 -9.87 -21.72 62.53
CA ASP A 62 -10.32 -23.04 63.05
C ASP A 62 -11.79 -23.13 63.56
N THR A 63 -12.48 -24.29 63.65
CA THR A 63 -12.15 -25.74 63.50
C THR A 63 -13.16 -26.47 62.58
N GLY A 64 -12.98 -27.79 62.30
CA GLY A 64 -13.84 -28.60 61.41
C GLY A 64 -14.67 -29.72 62.07
N GLY A 65 -15.38 -30.52 61.26
CA GLY A 65 -16.18 -31.69 61.66
C GLY A 65 -16.78 -32.44 60.45
N ALA A 66 -17.02 -33.75 60.56
CA ALA A 66 -17.39 -34.62 59.43
C ALA A 66 -18.79 -35.25 59.57
N GLY A 67 -19.46 -35.56 58.45
CA GLY A 67 -20.79 -36.20 58.41
C GLY A 67 -21.12 -36.85 57.06
N THR A 68 -21.54 -38.12 57.10
CA THR A 68 -21.78 -39.01 55.95
C THR A 68 -23.08 -38.75 55.18
N GLY A 69 -23.07 -38.95 53.86
CA GLY A 69 -24.28 -39.12 53.04
C GLY A 69 -23.96 -39.48 51.58
N ALA A 70 -24.64 -40.46 50.99
CA ALA A 70 -24.37 -40.95 49.62
C ALA A 70 -25.52 -40.64 48.66
N GLY A 71 -25.20 -40.29 47.40
CA GLY A 71 -26.23 -40.03 46.38
C GLY A 71 -25.71 -39.62 45.00
N GLY A 72 -25.40 -40.60 44.15
CA GLY A 72 -25.43 -40.56 42.67
C GLY A 72 -24.82 -39.36 41.91
N GLY A 73 -23.65 -39.55 41.30
CA GLY A 73 -23.13 -38.69 40.23
C GLY A 73 -21.97 -39.36 39.50
N ALA A 74 -22.08 -39.57 38.19
CA ALA A 74 -21.06 -40.28 37.39
C ALA A 74 -20.22 -39.30 36.55
N ALA A 75 -18.95 -39.13 36.94
CA ALA A 75 -17.92 -38.38 36.23
C ALA A 75 -16.54 -38.83 36.77
N SER A 76 -15.44 -38.83 36.01
CA SER A 76 -15.27 -38.68 34.56
C SER A 76 -14.01 -39.41 34.12
N GLY A 77 -13.90 -39.74 32.83
CA GLY A 77 -12.75 -40.47 32.28
C GLY A 77 -12.94 -40.74 30.80
N GLY A 78 -12.62 -39.76 29.96
CA GLY A 78 -12.79 -39.85 28.52
C GLY A 78 -11.99 -38.77 27.79
N MET A 79 -11.40 -39.15 26.65
CA MET A 79 -10.74 -38.21 25.72
C MET A 79 -11.81 -37.42 24.97
N GLY A 80 -11.56 -36.13 24.70
CA GLY A 80 -12.56 -35.30 24.02
C GLY A 80 -12.27 -33.81 24.06
N GLY A 81 -11.07 -33.39 23.63
CA GLY A 81 -10.84 -32.00 23.24
C GLY A 81 -11.55 -31.74 21.91
N THR A 82 -12.84 -31.42 21.95
CA THR A 82 -13.64 -31.13 20.76
C THR A 82 -13.08 -29.89 20.06
N GLY A 83 -12.63 -30.05 18.82
CA GLY A 83 -12.37 -28.88 17.97
C GLY A 83 -13.64 -28.05 17.84
N GLY A 84 -13.49 -26.73 17.89
CA GLY A 84 -14.55 -25.85 17.44
C GLY A 84 -14.64 -25.95 15.92
N GLU A 85 -15.63 -26.68 15.40
CA GLU A 85 -16.13 -26.45 14.05
C GLU A 85 -16.79 -25.06 14.05
N GLY A 86 -15.97 -24.02 13.92
CA GLY A 86 -16.44 -22.68 13.65
C GLY A 86 -17.22 -22.71 12.33
N ALA A 87 -18.43 -22.17 12.33
CA ALA A 87 -19.15 -21.94 11.09
C ALA A 87 -18.26 -21.06 10.20
N GLY A 88 -17.89 -21.57 9.03
CA GLY A 88 -16.89 -20.95 8.16
C GLY A 88 -17.22 -19.49 7.88
N ILE A 89 -16.23 -18.61 8.08
CA ILE A 89 -16.40 -17.18 7.83
C ILE A 89 -16.58 -17.00 6.31
N PRO A 90 -17.57 -16.22 5.83
CA PRO A 90 -17.59 -15.82 4.43
C PRO A 90 -16.32 -15.01 4.10
N THR A 91 -15.98 -14.91 2.82
CA THR A 91 -14.90 -14.05 2.34
C THR A 91 -15.02 -12.64 2.93
N ALA A 92 -13.92 -12.10 3.46
CA ALA A 92 -13.83 -10.68 3.79
C ALA A 92 -13.78 -9.86 2.50
N ASP A 93 -14.17 -8.59 2.57
CA ASP A 93 -14.08 -7.66 1.43
C ASP A 93 -12.67 -7.03 1.38
N LEU A 94 -12.01 -6.88 2.53
CA LEU A 94 -10.64 -6.39 2.66
C LEU A 94 -9.93 -6.91 3.92
N TYR A 95 -8.61 -6.85 3.90
CA TYR A 95 -7.70 -7.07 5.03
C TYR A 95 -6.86 -5.81 5.26
N PHE A 96 -6.53 -5.48 6.50
CA PHE A 96 -5.83 -4.23 6.87
C PHE A 96 -4.81 -4.47 7.97
N TRP A 97 -3.82 -3.58 8.13
CA TRP A 97 -2.79 -3.71 9.18
C TRP A 97 -2.32 -2.37 9.78
N GLY A 98 -1.61 -2.47 10.90
CA GLY A 98 -1.03 -1.37 11.69
C GLY A 98 -1.27 -1.55 13.19
N ASP A 99 -0.92 -0.54 14.00
CA ASP A 99 -1.29 -0.48 15.43
C ASP A 99 -2.70 0.11 15.55
N TYR A 100 -3.72 -0.73 15.81
CA TYR A 100 -5.11 -0.26 15.91
C TYR A 100 -5.91 -0.83 17.09
N ALA A 101 -5.54 -2.00 17.62
CA ALA A 101 -6.26 -2.71 18.67
C ALA A 101 -5.43 -2.94 19.95
N VAL A 102 -4.11 -2.98 19.86
CA VAL A 102 -3.19 -3.10 21.01
C VAL A 102 -1.99 -2.20 20.78
N ALA A 103 -1.85 -1.16 21.63
CA ALA A 103 -0.82 -0.13 21.50
C ALA A 103 0.61 -0.70 21.57
N ASP A 104 1.53 -0.07 20.83
CA ASP A 104 2.94 -0.47 20.68
C ASP A 104 3.13 -1.88 20.10
N ASN A 105 2.12 -2.36 19.35
CA ASN A 105 2.16 -3.62 18.61
C ASN A 105 1.41 -3.43 17.29
N GLU A 106 1.83 -4.08 16.21
CA GLU A 106 1.09 -4.09 14.95
C GLU A 106 0.19 -5.33 14.87
N GLN A 107 -0.93 -5.23 14.17
CA GLN A 107 -1.90 -6.31 13.97
C GLN A 107 -2.31 -6.39 12.49
N VAL A 108 -2.91 -7.53 12.11
CA VAL A 108 -3.62 -7.70 10.84
C VAL A 108 -5.08 -8.01 11.15
N GLY A 109 -6.00 -7.32 10.50
CA GLY A 109 -7.45 -7.47 10.65
C GLY A 109 -8.15 -7.68 9.33
N SER A 110 -9.46 -7.95 9.38
CA SER A 110 -10.32 -8.13 8.21
C SER A 110 -11.67 -7.46 8.38
N LEU A 111 -12.31 -7.14 7.27
CA LEU A 111 -13.65 -6.55 7.25
C LEU A 111 -14.48 -7.11 6.11
N THR A 112 -15.69 -7.57 6.43
CA THR A 112 -16.79 -7.72 5.49
C THR A 112 -17.72 -6.52 5.66
N HIS A 113 -18.18 -5.89 4.60
CA HIS A 113 -19.04 -4.70 4.65
C HIS A 113 -20.50 -5.09 4.94
N ALA A 114 -20.70 -5.74 6.09
CA ALA A 114 -22.00 -6.06 6.68
C ALA A 114 -22.16 -5.28 8.00
N ASP A 115 -22.92 -4.18 7.93
CA ASP A 115 -23.28 -3.31 9.05
C ASP A 115 -22.10 -2.75 9.87
N GLY A 116 -20.91 -2.64 9.26
CA GLY A 116 -19.70 -2.08 9.89
C GLY A 116 -19.01 -2.98 10.92
N ASN A 117 -19.36 -4.27 10.98
CA ASN A 117 -18.75 -5.20 11.93
C ASN A 117 -17.35 -5.62 11.49
N VAL A 118 -16.32 -5.16 12.21
CA VAL A 118 -14.95 -5.68 12.07
C VAL A 118 -14.92 -7.13 12.54
N VAL A 119 -14.64 -8.06 11.63
CA VAL A 119 -14.33 -9.44 11.99
C VAL A 119 -12.85 -9.48 12.35
N ASN A 120 -12.58 -9.51 13.65
CA ASN A 120 -11.22 -9.72 14.16
C ASN A 120 -10.77 -11.14 13.80
N LEU A 121 -10.06 -11.26 12.67
CA LEU A 121 -8.99 -12.23 12.57
C LEU A 121 -7.98 -11.98 13.70
N ALA A 122 -7.22 -13.03 14.02
CA ALA A 122 -6.42 -13.06 15.24
C ALA A 122 -5.50 -11.84 15.36
N THR A 123 -5.31 -11.38 16.59
CA THR A 123 -4.05 -10.69 16.93
C THR A 123 -2.94 -11.62 16.48
N MET A 124 -2.21 -11.24 15.43
CA MET A 124 -1.07 -12.00 14.96
C MET A 124 -0.02 -11.87 16.04
N GLY A 125 0.01 -12.88 16.92
CA GLY A 125 0.77 -12.91 18.16
C GLY A 125 2.26 -13.00 17.91
N LEU A 126 2.83 -11.92 17.41
CA LEU A 126 4.24 -11.60 17.49
C LEU A 126 4.50 -11.26 18.98
N GLU A 127 4.75 -12.28 19.80
CA GLU A 127 4.86 -12.22 21.26
C GLU A 127 6.09 -11.40 21.71
N GLY A 128 6.02 -10.09 21.52
CA GLY A 128 7.12 -9.17 21.81
C GLY A 128 6.94 -7.73 21.32
N GLY A 129 5.87 -7.40 20.61
CA GLY A 129 5.64 -6.05 20.06
C GLY A 129 6.51 -5.82 18.82
N ALA A 130 6.05 -6.30 17.66
CA ALA A 130 6.86 -6.32 16.44
C ALA A 130 6.09 -5.89 15.20
N ASN A 131 6.85 -5.39 14.22
CA ASN A 131 6.31 -4.87 12.97
C ASN A 131 5.67 -5.96 12.09
N VAL A 132 4.68 -5.55 11.31
CA VAL A 132 4.15 -6.23 10.12
C VAL A 132 4.76 -5.54 8.90
N GLY A 133 5.81 -6.12 8.31
CA GLY A 133 6.53 -5.51 7.18
C GLY A 133 5.68 -5.37 5.90
N GLY A 134 4.59 -6.14 5.80
CA GLY A 134 3.60 -6.08 4.73
C GLY A 134 2.59 -7.24 4.77
N VAL A 135 1.52 -7.11 3.98
CA VAL A 135 0.45 -8.11 3.83
C VAL A 135 0.09 -8.24 2.34
N ALA A 136 -0.14 -9.47 1.87
CA ALA A 136 -0.65 -9.76 0.52
C ALA A 136 -1.66 -10.92 0.55
N LEU A 137 -2.62 -10.89 -0.37
CA LEU A 137 -3.62 -11.96 -0.55
C LEU A 137 -3.36 -12.68 -1.89
N SER A 138 -3.56 -14.00 -1.93
CA SER A 138 -3.43 -14.78 -3.17
C SER A 138 -4.53 -14.41 -4.19
N PRO A 139 -4.26 -14.50 -5.51
CA PRO A 139 -5.25 -14.13 -6.54
C PRO A 139 -6.55 -14.94 -6.51
N ASP A 140 -6.54 -16.08 -5.82
CA ASP A 140 -7.69 -16.97 -5.66
C ASP A 140 -8.45 -16.77 -4.33
N GLY A 141 -8.04 -15.79 -3.53
CA GLY A 141 -8.64 -15.40 -2.25
C GLY A 141 -8.41 -16.36 -1.07
N LYS A 142 -7.56 -17.41 -1.21
CA LYS A 142 -7.44 -18.51 -0.22
C LYS A 142 -6.17 -18.54 0.60
N THR A 143 -5.26 -17.58 0.47
CA THR A 143 -4.04 -17.54 1.27
C THR A 143 -3.59 -16.10 1.53
N LEU A 144 -3.44 -15.74 2.81
CA LEU A 144 -2.92 -14.44 3.24
C LEU A 144 -1.44 -14.61 3.60
N ALA A 145 -0.56 -13.99 2.82
CA ALA A 145 0.84 -13.84 3.17
C ALA A 145 1.00 -12.58 4.03
N VAL A 146 1.79 -12.69 5.09
CA VAL A 146 2.08 -11.62 6.05
C VAL A 146 3.53 -11.80 6.46
N VAL A 147 4.24 -10.70 6.74
CA VAL A 147 5.64 -10.77 7.15
C VAL A 147 5.90 -9.99 8.44
N GLY A 148 6.71 -10.54 9.34
CA GLY A 148 7.02 -9.94 10.65
C GLY A 148 7.90 -10.83 11.54
N ARG A 149 8.21 -10.36 12.75
CA ARG A 149 9.13 -11.02 13.71
C ARG A 149 8.37 -11.66 14.88
N GLY A 150 8.44 -12.99 15.03
CA GLY A 150 7.67 -13.73 16.05
C GLY A 150 7.88 -13.29 17.51
N VAL A 151 9.06 -12.73 17.83
CA VAL A 151 9.36 -12.04 19.10
C VAL A 151 10.35 -10.89 18.82
N ALA A 152 10.54 -9.97 19.77
CA ALA A 152 11.54 -8.91 19.63
C ALA A 152 12.96 -9.49 19.44
N ASN A 153 13.66 -9.06 18.38
CA ASN A 153 14.96 -9.57 17.92
C ASN A 153 14.94 -11.01 17.34
N ALA A 154 13.78 -11.55 16.96
CA ALA A 154 13.73 -12.68 16.02
C ALA A 154 14.06 -12.21 14.59
N PRO A 155 14.54 -13.10 13.70
CA PRO A 155 14.49 -12.87 12.26
C PRO A 155 13.05 -12.73 11.77
N ASP A 156 12.88 -12.01 10.65
CA ASP A 156 11.62 -11.92 9.94
C ASP A 156 11.22 -13.29 9.37
N ALA A 157 9.93 -13.58 9.41
CA ALA A 157 9.36 -14.72 8.72
C ALA A 157 8.20 -14.27 7.83
N ILE A 158 8.14 -14.83 6.62
CA ILE A 158 6.97 -14.73 5.75
C ILE A 158 6.08 -15.92 6.07
N TYR A 159 4.85 -15.64 6.49
CA TYR A 159 3.79 -16.61 6.73
C TYR A 159 3.02 -16.98 5.45
N LEU A 160 2.29 -18.09 5.54
CA LEU A 160 0.95 -18.23 4.97
C LEU A 160 -0.06 -18.50 6.11
N TYR A 161 -1.02 -17.59 6.29
CA TYR A 161 -2.19 -17.71 7.18
C TYR A 161 -3.47 -17.91 6.32
N PRO A 162 -4.43 -18.79 6.68
CA PRO A 162 -5.69 -18.90 5.95
C PRO A 162 -6.60 -17.66 6.12
N PRO A 163 -7.16 -17.07 5.04
CA PRO A 163 -7.88 -15.79 5.10
C PRO A 163 -9.25 -15.83 5.79
N ASP A 164 -9.81 -17.03 6.01
CA ASP A 164 -11.04 -17.26 6.78
C ASP A 164 -10.75 -17.48 8.28
N GLY A 165 -9.48 -17.38 8.70
CA GLY A 165 -9.05 -17.62 10.08
C GLY A 165 -9.05 -19.08 10.50
N SER A 166 -9.26 -20.01 9.57
CA SER A 166 -9.21 -21.44 9.87
C SER A 166 -7.78 -21.96 10.08
N GLY A 167 -7.65 -23.08 10.79
CA GLY A 167 -6.41 -23.84 10.88
C GLY A 167 -5.29 -23.20 11.72
N SER A 168 -4.05 -23.53 11.38
CA SER A 168 -2.84 -22.99 12.01
C SER A 168 -1.83 -22.64 10.92
N PRO A 169 -1.05 -21.58 11.10
CA PRO A 169 -0.29 -20.98 10.01
C PRO A 169 1.06 -21.65 9.78
N THR A 170 1.63 -21.38 8.61
CA THR A 170 2.88 -22.01 8.16
C THR A 170 3.90 -20.95 7.81
N ALA A 171 5.17 -21.17 8.17
CA ALA A 171 6.27 -20.32 7.71
C ALA A 171 6.68 -20.75 6.29
N LEU A 172 6.58 -19.82 5.34
CA LEU A 172 6.98 -20.00 3.95
C LEU A 172 8.46 -19.71 3.74
N TYR A 173 8.94 -18.66 4.42
CA TYR A 173 10.34 -18.25 4.43
C TYR A 173 10.69 -17.69 5.82
N THR A 174 11.97 -17.75 6.20
CA THR A 174 12.49 -17.14 7.43
C THR A 174 13.90 -16.63 7.15
N ALA A 175 14.15 -15.37 7.48
CA ALA A 175 15.44 -14.74 7.31
C ALA A 175 16.51 -15.41 8.20
N THR A 176 17.76 -15.36 7.76
CA THR A 176 18.90 -15.97 8.46
C THR A 176 19.45 -15.11 9.60
N SER A 177 18.96 -13.88 9.77
CA SER A 177 19.45 -12.89 10.73
C SER A 177 18.33 -11.96 11.21
N PRO A 178 18.29 -11.55 12.50
CA PRO A 178 17.42 -10.46 12.99
C PRO A 178 17.72 -9.07 12.44
N ALA A 179 18.80 -8.91 11.66
CA ALA A 179 19.11 -7.66 10.97
C ALA A 179 18.43 -7.55 9.59
N HIS A 180 18.04 -8.67 8.98
CA HIS A 180 17.40 -8.67 7.66
C HIS A 180 15.93 -8.27 7.79
N ASP A 181 15.52 -7.26 7.04
CA ASP A 181 14.13 -6.79 6.96
C ASP A 181 13.47 -7.40 5.71
N LEU A 182 12.22 -7.83 5.83
CA LEU A 182 11.44 -8.43 4.73
C LEU A 182 10.12 -7.65 4.55
N HIS A 183 9.86 -7.11 3.36
CA HIS A 183 8.69 -6.25 3.13
C HIS A 183 8.14 -6.32 1.69
N ASP A 184 7.09 -5.54 1.44
CA ASP A 184 6.40 -5.36 0.15
C ASP A 184 6.15 -6.69 -0.59
N LEU A 185 5.26 -7.50 -0.02
CA LEU A 185 4.87 -8.83 -0.53
C LEU A 185 3.93 -8.72 -1.75
N GLN A 186 4.08 -9.58 -2.76
CA GLN A 186 3.13 -9.71 -3.86
C GLN A 186 3.10 -11.14 -4.42
N PHE A 187 1.93 -11.77 -4.46
CA PHE A 187 1.75 -13.06 -5.14
C PHE A 187 1.80 -12.89 -6.67
N SER A 188 2.33 -13.89 -7.38
CA SER A 188 2.22 -13.96 -8.83
C SER A 188 0.76 -14.20 -9.25
N PRO A 189 0.33 -13.75 -10.45
CA PRO A 189 -1.05 -13.94 -10.94
C PRO A 189 -1.48 -15.41 -11.06
N ASP A 190 -0.53 -16.34 -11.16
CA ASP A 190 -0.75 -17.80 -11.17
C ASP A 190 -0.81 -18.43 -9.76
N GLY A 191 -0.55 -17.64 -8.71
CA GLY A 191 -0.50 -18.08 -7.31
C GLY A 191 0.66 -19.03 -6.95
N GLN A 192 1.60 -19.28 -7.87
CA GLN A 192 2.69 -20.26 -7.68
C GLN A 192 3.92 -19.66 -6.99
N TRP A 193 4.07 -18.34 -6.99
CA TRP A 193 5.20 -17.61 -6.42
C TRP A 193 4.72 -16.48 -5.52
N LEU A 194 5.55 -16.15 -4.53
CA LEU A 194 5.45 -14.93 -3.74
C LEU A 194 6.75 -14.15 -3.92
N ALA A 195 6.65 -12.91 -4.35
CA ALA A 195 7.76 -11.96 -4.38
C ALA A 195 7.79 -11.11 -3.10
N PHE A 196 8.97 -10.63 -2.75
CA PHE A 196 9.24 -9.76 -1.60
C PHE A 196 10.55 -8.99 -1.78
N LEU A 197 10.63 -7.80 -1.18
CA LEU A 197 11.89 -7.05 -1.04
C LEU A 197 12.61 -7.49 0.25
N ALA A 198 13.94 -7.54 0.20
CA ALA A 198 14.73 -7.99 1.34
C ALA A 198 16.21 -7.54 1.36
N ASP A 199 16.60 -6.94 2.47
CA ASP A 199 17.99 -6.73 2.91
C ASP A 199 18.57 -8.05 3.46
N ILE A 200 19.05 -8.91 2.57
CA ILE A 200 19.66 -10.23 2.88
C ILE A 200 21.10 -10.36 2.36
N SER A 201 21.42 -9.65 1.27
CA SER A 201 22.69 -9.84 0.55
C SER A 201 23.84 -9.05 1.18
N ASP A 202 23.62 -7.74 1.36
CA ASP A 202 24.62 -6.76 1.74
C ASP A 202 23.92 -5.63 2.54
N ASP A 203 24.39 -5.37 3.77
CA ASP A 203 23.77 -4.50 4.80
C ASP A 203 23.35 -3.12 4.26
N GLY A 204 22.04 -2.94 4.04
CA GLY A 204 21.39 -1.71 3.58
C GLY A 204 20.91 -1.69 2.12
N ASP A 205 21.09 -2.77 1.35
CA ASP A 205 20.73 -2.89 -0.06
C ASP A 205 19.57 -3.89 -0.31
N ASP A 206 18.34 -3.37 -0.50
CA ASP A 206 17.12 -4.16 -0.77
C ASP A 206 17.14 -4.87 -2.14
N ASP A 207 17.29 -6.19 -2.12
CA ASP A 207 17.19 -7.08 -3.28
C ASP A 207 15.74 -7.57 -3.51
N LEU A 208 15.38 -7.90 -4.76
CA LEU A 208 14.10 -8.56 -5.08
C LEU A 208 14.24 -10.08 -5.07
N TRP A 209 13.44 -10.75 -4.24
CA TRP A 209 13.42 -12.19 -4.07
C TRP A 209 12.07 -12.81 -4.42
N VAL A 210 12.07 -14.10 -4.78
CA VAL A 210 10.86 -14.91 -4.97
C VAL A 210 10.98 -16.27 -4.30
N VAL A 211 9.87 -16.78 -3.77
CA VAL A 211 9.76 -18.12 -3.16
C VAL A 211 8.55 -18.86 -3.74
N PRO A 212 8.61 -20.18 -4.01
CA PRO A 212 7.43 -20.93 -4.44
C PRO A 212 6.41 -21.00 -3.30
N THR A 213 5.13 -20.75 -3.57
CA THR A 213 4.06 -20.74 -2.55
C THR A 213 3.80 -22.12 -1.93
N ALA A 214 4.13 -23.20 -2.66
CA ALA A 214 4.15 -24.57 -2.14
C ALA A 214 5.34 -24.87 -1.19
N GLY A 215 6.17 -23.88 -0.90
CA GLY A 215 7.43 -24.02 -0.16
C GLY A 215 8.61 -24.42 -1.06
N GLY A 216 9.81 -24.05 -0.64
CA GLY A 216 11.04 -24.36 -1.37
C GLY A 216 12.18 -23.42 -0.99
N ALA A 217 13.24 -23.40 -1.81
CA ALA A 217 14.26 -22.38 -1.70
C ALA A 217 13.78 -21.07 -2.33
N ALA A 218 13.88 -19.96 -1.58
CA ALA A 218 13.79 -18.63 -2.18
C ALA A 218 15.01 -18.39 -3.10
N LYS A 219 14.81 -17.60 -4.16
CA LYS A 219 15.89 -17.15 -5.06
C LYS A 219 15.77 -15.66 -5.32
N ARG A 220 16.91 -14.96 -5.35
CA ARG A 220 16.98 -13.59 -5.84
C ARG A 220 16.67 -13.56 -7.33
N VAL A 221 15.97 -12.52 -7.76
CA VAL A 221 15.64 -12.24 -9.16
C VAL A 221 16.12 -10.88 -9.64
N SER A 222 16.61 -10.01 -8.76
CA SER A 222 17.44 -8.83 -9.10
C SER A 222 18.88 -9.24 -9.50
N PRO A 223 19.63 -8.37 -10.19
CA PRO A 223 21.10 -8.40 -10.18
C PRO A 223 21.63 -8.33 -8.74
N PRO A 224 22.84 -8.85 -8.44
CA PRO A 224 23.44 -8.64 -7.13
C PRO A 224 23.67 -7.15 -6.85
N ALA A 225 23.26 -6.73 -5.65
CA ALA A 225 23.63 -5.44 -5.09
C ALA A 225 25.15 -5.25 -5.00
N SER A 226 25.58 -3.98 -4.96
CA SER A 226 26.95 -3.56 -4.66
C SER A 226 26.99 -2.04 -4.48
N GLN A 227 27.09 -1.58 -3.23
CA GLN A 227 27.21 -0.17 -2.84
C GLN A 227 25.97 0.70 -3.13
N GLY A 228 24.89 0.49 -2.39
CA GLY A 228 23.71 1.39 -2.40
C GLY A 228 22.65 0.97 -3.43
N ARG A 229 22.71 -0.28 -3.91
CA ARG A 229 21.85 -0.76 -4.99
C ARG A 229 20.57 -1.34 -4.43
N VAL A 230 19.45 -0.68 -4.72
CA VAL A 230 18.14 -0.97 -4.12
C VAL A 230 17.07 -1.11 -5.19
N VAL A 231 16.17 -2.07 -5.02
CA VAL A 231 14.93 -2.16 -5.80
C VAL A 231 13.89 -1.22 -5.18
N HIS A 232 13.41 -0.24 -5.96
CA HIS A 232 12.47 0.79 -5.49
C HIS A 232 10.99 0.42 -5.68
N ALA A 233 10.68 -0.42 -6.67
CA ALA A 233 9.41 -1.14 -6.78
C ALA A 233 9.50 -2.29 -7.78
N TYR A 234 8.51 -3.16 -7.74
CA TYR A 234 8.33 -4.22 -8.72
C TYR A 234 6.84 -4.48 -9.02
N ALA A 235 6.59 -5.27 -10.07
CA ALA A 235 5.29 -5.80 -10.43
C ALA A 235 5.40 -7.10 -11.24
N TRP A 236 4.57 -8.08 -10.89
CA TRP A 236 4.34 -9.23 -11.75
C TRP A 236 3.68 -8.84 -13.08
N GLY A 237 4.17 -9.41 -14.17
CA GLY A 237 3.55 -9.32 -15.47
C GLY A 237 2.48 -10.38 -15.71
N PRO A 238 1.71 -10.26 -16.81
CA PRO A 238 0.97 -11.38 -17.35
C PRO A 238 1.92 -12.52 -17.76
N ASN A 239 1.33 -13.63 -18.22
CA ASN A 239 2.05 -14.78 -18.77
C ASN A 239 1.97 -14.74 -20.31
N PRO A 240 2.83 -13.97 -21.03
CA PRO A 240 2.76 -13.83 -22.49
C PRO A 240 3.20 -15.10 -23.24
N GLN A 241 3.88 -16.02 -22.56
CA GLN A 241 4.43 -17.26 -23.11
C GLN A 241 4.01 -18.43 -22.20
N PRO A 242 3.01 -19.26 -22.56
CA PRO A 242 2.34 -20.19 -21.65
C PRO A 242 3.28 -21.02 -20.76
N GLY A 243 3.24 -20.72 -19.46
CA GLY A 243 4.09 -21.36 -18.44
C GLY A 243 5.32 -20.55 -18.04
N ALA A 244 5.51 -19.34 -18.58
CA ALA A 244 6.57 -18.41 -18.20
C ALA A 244 6.03 -17.21 -17.41
N THR A 245 6.44 -17.09 -16.15
CA THR A 245 6.01 -16.03 -15.23
C THR A 245 7.13 -14.99 -15.08
N TYR A 246 6.81 -13.71 -15.35
CA TYR A 246 7.77 -12.60 -15.38
C TYR A 246 7.50 -11.58 -14.27
N VAL A 247 8.56 -10.97 -13.75
CA VAL A 247 8.49 -9.80 -12.86
C VAL A 247 9.32 -8.66 -13.45
N ALA A 248 8.77 -7.45 -13.47
CA ALA A 248 9.49 -6.22 -13.82
C ALA A 248 9.74 -5.40 -12.56
N TYR A 249 10.88 -4.71 -12.50
CA TYR A 249 11.30 -3.96 -11.32
C TYR A 249 12.27 -2.83 -11.69
N TRP A 250 12.31 -1.78 -10.87
CA TRP A 250 13.18 -0.63 -11.09
C TRP A 250 14.01 -0.25 -9.87
N GLY A 251 15.13 0.41 -10.12
CA GLY A 251 16.02 0.98 -9.12
C GLY A 251 17.44 1.18 -9.67
N ASP A 252 18.33 1.68 -8.81
CA ASP A 252 19.77 1.78 -9.06
C ASP A 252 20.41 0.39 -8.88
N LEU A 253 20.64 -0.36 -9.96
CA LEU A 253 21.01 -1.79 -9.89
C LEU A 253 22.26 -2.17 -10.72
N ASP A 254 22.75 -1.27 -11.57
CA ASP A 254 24.00 -1.41 -12.31
C ASP A 254 24.78 -0.08 -12.34
N THR A 255 24.16 1.00 -12.81
CA THR A 255 24.81 2.32 -12.96
C THR A 255 24.50 3.26 -11.80
N ASN A 256 25.39 3.34 -10.80
CA ASN A 256 25.30 4.22 -9.63
C ASN A 256 24.64 5.60 -9.92
N ALA A 257 23.57 5.90 -9.17
CA ALA A 257 22.70 7.07 -9.27
C ALA A 257 21.92 7.18 -10.60
N VAL A 258 21.56 6.04 -11.20
CA VAL A 258 20.67 5.96 -12.37
C VAL A 258 19.62 4.87 -12.14
N ASP A 259 18.35 5.27 -12.14
CA ASP A 259 17.24 4.33 -12.12
C ASP A 259 17.08 3.59 -13.44
N GLU A 260 17.03 2.26 -13.35
CA GLU A 260 17.02 1.34 -14.48
C GLU A 260 15.80 0.42 -14.38
N LEU A 261 15.17 0.07 -15.50
CA LEU A 261 14.07 -0.90 -15.54
C LEU A 261 14.59 -2.27 -15.98
N TRP A 262 14.20 -3.30 -15.24
CA TRP A 262 14.65 -4.67 -15.42
C TRP A 262 13.47 -5.63 -15.48
N VAL A 263 13.71 -6.80 -16.08
CA VAL A 263 12.78 -7.92 -16.17
C VAL A 263 13.50 -9.22 -15.82
N SER A 264 12.82 -10.10 -15.08
CA SER A 264 13.33 -11.44 -14.77
C SER A 264 12.25 -12.49 -15.02
N GLU A 265 12.58 -13.52 -15.80
CA GLU A 265 11.74 -14.72 -15.91
C GLU A 265 11.94 -15.59 -14.64
N VAL A 266 10.91 -15.68 -13.82
CA VAL A 266 10.95 -16.38 -12.53
C VAL A 266 10.87 -17.90 -12.69
N THR A 267 10.32 -18.37 -13.81
CA THR A 267 10.17 -19.80 -14.14
C THR A 267 11.44 -20.43 -14.68
N ALA A 268 12.40 -19.62 -15.15
CA ALA A 268 13.68 -20.07 -15.65
C ALA A 268 14.50 -20.87 -14.61
N ALA A 269 15.13 -21.95 -15.09
CA ALA A 269 16.06 -22.78 -14.31
C ALA A 269 17.34 -22.03 -13.89
N THR A 270 17.65 -20.90 -14.54
CA THR A 270 18.64 -19.92 -14.10
C THR A 270 18.11 -18.55 -14.46
N VAL A 271 17.72 -17.77 -13.44
CA VAL A 271 17.17 -16.43 -13.65
C VAL A 271 18.28 -15.53 -14.16
N THR A 272 18.03 -14.86 -15.28
CA THR A 272 18.97 -13.93 -15.91
C THR A 272 18.29 -12.56 -16.04
N PRO A 273 18.57 -11.61 -15.14
CA PRO A 273 18.05 -10.24 -15.22
C PRO A 273 18.33 -9.58 -16.57
N LEU A 274 17.28 -9.06 -17.21
CA LEU A 274 17.36 -8.29 -18.45
C LEU A 274 17.09 -6.82 -18.16
N LYS A 275 18.09 -5.96 -18.36
CA LYS A 275 17.93 -4.50 -18.37
C LYS A 275 17.16 -4.09 -19.64
N VAL A 276 15.92 -3.64 -19.49
CA VAL A 276 15.03 -3.20 -20.59
C VAL A 276 14.97 -1.68 -20.73
N PHE A 277 15.31 -0.92 -19.68
CA PHE A 277 15.59 0.52 -19.75
C PHE A 277 16.85 0.83 -18.94
N ALA A 278 17.87 1.37 -19.60
CA ALA A 278 19.20 1.59 -18.98
C ALA A 278 19.32 2.90 -18.18
N GLY A 279 18.21 3.61 -17.96
CA GLY A 279 18.24 5.04 -17.65
C GLY A 279 18.87 5.85 -18.80
N ILE A 280 18.90 7.19 -18.66
CA ILE A 280 19.46 8.07 -19.70
C ILE A 280 20.39 9.17 -19.13
N SER A 281 20.33 9.49 -17.82
CA SER A 281 21.35 10.29 -17.11
C SER A 281 21.18 10.20 -15.59
N ILE A 282 22.25 10.55 -14.86
CA ILE A 282 22.48 10.59 -13.39
C ILE A 282 21.57 11.55 -12.59
N SER A 283 20.35 11.79 -13.06
CA SER A 283 19.43 12.82 -12.56
C SER A 283 17.96 12.52 -12.87
N ASN A 284 17.69 11.36 -13.45
CA ASN A 284 16.50 11.12 -14.27
C ASN A 284 15.68 9.96 -13.70
N GLU A 285 14.98 10.25 -12.61
CA GLU A 285 14.12 9.30 -11.89
C GLU A 285 13.19 8.55 -12.85
N VAL A 286 13.23 7.21 -12.79
CA VAL A 286 12.03 6.41 -13.04
C VAL A 286 11.16 6.66 -11.81
N ARG A 287 9.99 7.25 -11.96
CA ARG A 287 9.21 7.77 -10.82
C ARG A 287 7.83 7.16 -10.77
N SER A 288 7.78 5.85 -11.01
CA SER A 288 6.57 5.04 -10.94
C SER A 288 6.95 3.57 -10.85
N PRO A 289 6.31 2.80 -9.96
CA PRO A 289 6.29 1.36 -10.07
C PRO A 289 5.82 0.89 -11.47
N PRO A 290 6.48 -0.11 -12.10
CA PRO A 290 6.21 -0.52 -13.46
C PRO A 290 4.87 -1.26 -13.57
N GLN A 291 4.06 -0.96 -14.57
CA GLN A 291 2.80 -1.69 -14.81
C GLN A 291 2.81 -2.37 -16.18
N TRP A 292 1.96 -3.39 -16.33
CA TRP A 292 1.96 -4.24 -17.51
C TRP A 292 0.64 -4.19 -18.26
N ASP A 293 0.69 -4.15 -19.60
CA ASP A 293 -0.49 -4.40 -20.44
C ASP A 293 -0.65 -5.88 -20.81
N ASN A 294 -1.80 -6.24 -21.38
CA ASN A 294 -2.09 -7.63 -21.75
C ASN A 294 -1.34 -8.13 -23.00
N LEU A 295 -0.50 -7.30 -23.61
CA LEU A 295 0.41 -7.68 -24.70
C LEU A 295 1.82 -8.03 -24.16
N GLY A 296 2.03 -7.95 -22.84
CA GLY A 296 3.33 -8.23 -22.22
C GLY A 296 4.30 -7.05 -22.33
N ARG A 297 3.78 -5.81 -22.36
CA ARG A 297 4.59 -4.59 -22.44
C ARG A 297 4.56 -3.85 -21.12
N ILE A 298 5.70 -3.32 -20.73
CA ILE A 298 5.95 -2.71 -19.42
C ILE A 298 5.97 -1.20 -19.59
N TYR A 299 5.20 -0.50 -18.76
CA TYR A 299 5.00 0.94 -18.76
C TYR A 299 5.67 1.58 -17.54
N VAL A 300 6.39 2.69 -17.77
CA VAL A 300 7.00 3.51 -16.70
C VAL A 300 6.96 5.02 -17.02
N LYS A 301 6.77 5.84 -15.98
CA LYS A 301 6.99 7.29 -16.01
C LYS A 301 8.47 7.56 -15.73
N ALA A 302 9.16 8.23 -16.66
CA ALA A 302 10.56 8.61 -16.49
C ALA A 302 10.83 10.03 -17.02
N ASN A 303 11.83 10.71 -16.46
CA ASN A 303 12.23 12.06 -16.87
C ASN A 303 13.63 12.12 -17.51
N PRO A 304 13.86 11.55 -18.71
CA PRO A 304 15.20 11.52 -19.29
C PRO A 304 15.67 12.87 -19.89
N THR A 305 14.79 13.85 -20.07
CA THR A 305 15.09 15.10 -20.81
C THR A 305 14.52 16.38 -20.19
N GLY A 306 14.24 16.39 -18.88
CA GLY A 306 13.61 17.53 -18.18
C GLY A 306 12.07 17.60 -18.26
N VAL A 307 11.42 16.69 -18.98
CA VAL A 307 9.96 16.48 -18.97
C VAL A 307 9.67 15.01 -18.63
N PHE A 308 8.83 14.76 -17.61
CA PHE A 308 8.31 13.43 -17.32
C PHE A 308 7.42 12.95 -18.46
N ARG A 309 7.76 11.80 -19.05
CA ARG A 309 6.97 11.12 -20.08
C ARG A 309 6.68 9.67 -19.69
N LEU A 310 5.65 9.12 -20.30
CA LEU A 310 5.33 7.70 -20.23
C LEU A 310 6.09 6.95 -21.34
N TYR A 311 6.89 5.97 -20.94
CA TYR A 311 7.59 5.04 -21.83
C TYR A 311 6.93 3.67 -21.76
N ARG A 312 7.06 2.89 -22.82
CA ARG A 312 6.81 1.45 -22.80
C ARG A 312 7.91 0.68 -23.53
N VAL A 313 8.10 -0.57 -23.13
CA VAL A 313 9.03 -1.54 -23.74
C VAL A 313 8.42 -2.94 -23.68
N ASP A 314 8.73 -3.78 -24.66
CA ASP A 314 8.33 -5.20 -24.64
C ASP A 314 9.16 -5.96 -23.59
N HIS A 315 8.63 -7.05 -23.04
CA HIS A 315 9.28 -7.79 -21.94
C HIS A 315 10.63 -8.44 -22.28
N ASP A 316 10.99 -8.52 -23.58
CA ASP A 316 12.27 -8.98 -24.11
C ASP A 316 13.23 -7.80 -24.45
N GLY A 317 12.89 -6.59 -23.99
CA GLY A 317 13.67 -5.37 -24.20
C GLY A 317 13.55 -4.75 -25.60
N GLN A 318 12.67 -5.27 -26.47
CA GLN A 318 12.44 -4.68 -27.79
C GLN A 318 11.43 -3.51 -27.73
N ASN A 319 11.38 -2.74 -28.82
CA ASN A 319 10.35 -1.72 -29.08
C ASN A 319 10.16 -0.65 -27.99
N LEU A 320 11.24 -0.27 -27.28
CA LEU A 320 11.24 0.87 -26.36
C LEU A 320 10.83 2.17 -27.08
N GLU A 321 9.71 2.76 -26.65
CA GLU A 321 9.18 4.02 -27.19
C GLU A 321 8.56 4.92 -26.10
N ILE A 322 8.40 6.22 -26.41
CA ILE A 322 7.44 7.08 -25.71
C ILE A 322 6.04 6.62 -26.14
N VAL A 323 5.11 6.46 -25.21
CA VAL A 323 3.77 5.94 -25.53
C VAL A 323 3.07 6.83 -26.57
N PRO A 324 2.71 6.29 -27.76
CA PRO A 324 2.09 7.08 -28.82
C PRO A 324 0.79 7.75 -28.37
N GLY A 325 0.77 9.08 -28.38
CA GLY A 325 -0.39 9.88 -27.96
C GLY A 325 -0.37 10.36 -26.51
N SER A 326 0.63 10.04 -25.69
CA SER A 326 0.78 10.64 -24.35
C SER A 326 1.46 12.01 -24.37
N SER A 327 2.38 12.26 -25.29
CA SER A 327 3.02 13.58 -25.48
C SER A 327 2.02 14.58 -26.05
N MET A 328 1.62 15.57 -25.25
CA MET A 328 0.61 16.58 -25.60
C MET A 328 1.11 17.99 -25.29
N MET A 329 0.69 18.97 -26.08
CA MET A 329 1.06 20.38 -25.90
C MET A 329 0.00 21.13 -25.09
N ASN A 330 0.45 22.07 -24.24
CA ASN A 330 -0.41 22.92 -23.43
C ASN A 330 -0.55 24.36 -23.98
N THR A 331 -1.49 25.13 -23.44
CA THR A 331 -1.74 26.53 -23.82
C THR A 331 -0.56 27.48 -23.56
N GLY A 332 0.42 27.08 -22.75
CA GLY A 332 1.66 27.82 -22.54
C GLY A 332 2.70 27.61 -23.66
N GLY A 333 2.47 26.64 -24.56
CA GLY A 333 3.41 26.27 -25.63
C GLY A 333 4.47 25.24 -25.22
N PHE A 334 4.27 24.54 -24.10
CA PHE A 334 5.16 23.49 -23.60
C PHE A 334 4.52 22.10 -23.77
N GLU A 335 5.35 21.05 -23.78
CA GLU A 335 4.85 19.68 -23.62
C GLU A 335 4.39 19.50 -22.18
N GLY A 336 3.13 19.11 -21.99
CA GLY A 336 2.55 18.89 -20.67
C GLY A 336 3.16 17.64 -20.02
N GLY A 337 3.77 17.80 -18.85
CA GLY A 337 4.38 16.69 -18.13
C GLY A 337 3.35 15.63 -17.73
N ILE A 338 3.74 14.35 -17.81
CA ILE A 338 2.95 13.24 -17.29
C ILE A 338 3.08 13.21 -15.76
N ALA A 339 1.95 13.28 -15.07
CA ALA A 339 1.92 13.17 -13.61
C ALA A 339 2.03 11.71 -13.16
N HIS A 340 1.09 10.87 -13.54
CA HIS A 340 1.00 9.46 -13.12
C HIS A 340 0.17 8.70 -14.17
N PHE A 341 0.04 7.38 -14.01
CA PHE A 341 -0.77 6.55 -14.89
C PHE A 341 -1.36 5.32 -14.17
N GLY A 342 -2.21 4.58 -14.88
CA GLY A 342 -2.75 3.29 -14.49
C GLY A 342 -3.15 2.49 -15.73
N ILE A 343 -2.74 1.23 -15.82
CA ILE A 343 -3.27 0.24 -16.78
C ILE A 343 -4.54 -0.39 -16.20
N SER A 344 -5.54 -0.70 -17.03
CA SER A 344 -6.76 -1.36 -16.59
C SER A 344 -6.51 -2.80 -16.11
N PRO A 345 -7.30 -3.34 -15.18
CA PRO A 345 -7.25 -4.73 -14.73
C PRO A 345 -7.13 -5.78 -15.84
N ASP A 346 -7.80 -5.59 -16.97
CA ASP A 346 -7.76 -6.48 -18.15
C ASP A 346 -6.59 -6.24 -19.11
N GLY A 347 -5.74 -5.25 -18.82
CA GLY A 347 -4.60 -4.82 -19.62
C GLY A 347 -4.93 -4.19 -20.98
N THR A 348 -6.20 -3.85 -21.26
CA THR A 348 -6.61 -3.31 -22.58
C THR A 348 -6.50 -1.78 -22.69
N MET A 349 -6.57 -1.06 -21.57
CA MET A 349 -6.65 0.40 -21.52
C MET A 349 -5.52 0.99 -20.66
N LEU A 350 -5.10 2.21 -21.02
CA LEU A 350 -4.21 3.07 -20.28
C LEU A 350 -4.99 4.34 -19.89
N ALA A 351 -4.91 4.72 -18.62
CA ALA A 351 -5.29 6.03 -18.10
C ALA A 351 -4.04 6.78 -17.62
N PHE A 352 -3.97 8.09 -17.83
CA PHE A 352 -2.84 8.90 -17.38
C PHE A 352 -3.20 10.37 -17.13
N GLY A 353 -2.54 10.99 -16.16
CA GLY A 353 -2.62 12.42 -15.90
C GLY A 353 -1.56 13.21 -16.67
N ALA A 354 -1.95 14.30 -17.32
CA ALA A 354 -1.04 15.18 -18.07
C ALA A 354 -1.44 16.66 -17.96
N GLU A 355 -0.45 17.56 -17.99
CA GLU A 355 -0.65 19.02 -17.94
C GLU A 355 -1.12 19.59 -19.30
N ALA A 356 -2.22 19.07 -19.84
CA ALA A 356 -2.76 19.43 -21.15
C ALA A 356 -4.30 19.31 -21.18
N PRO A 357 -5.03 20.12 -21.97
CA PRO A 357 -4.53 21.18 -22.84
C PRO A 357 -4.21 22.49 -22.11
N LEU A 358 -4.62 22.65 -20.85
CA LEU A 358 -4.41 23.89 -20.09
C LEU A 358 -3.12 23.82 -19.27
N GLN A 359 -2.28 24.84 -19.39
CA GLN A 359 -1.13 25.01 -18.49
C GLN A 359 -1.61 25.06 -17.02
N TRP A 360 -0.78 24.57 -16.10
CA TRP A 360 -1.05 24.44 -14.66
C TRP A 360 -2.21 23.49 -14.29
N THR A 361 -2.86 22.84 -15.26
CA THR A 361 -3.99 21.93 -15.00
C THR A 361 -3.67 20.51 -15.46
N MET A 362 -3.51 19.61 -14.50
CA MET A 362 -3.41 18.18 -14.76
C MET A 362 -4.82 17.63 -15.06
N HIS A 363 -5.02 17.13 -16.27
CA HIS A 363 -6.23 16.44 -16.69
C HIS A 363 -5.96 14.94 -16.87
N VAL A 364 -6.99 14.11 -16.69
CA VAL A 364 -6.90 12.66 -16.90
C VAL A 364 -7.40 12.30 -18.30
N PHE A 365 -6.62 11.47 -18.98
CA PHE A 365 -6.82 10.96 -20.33
C PHE A 365 -6.90 9.44 -20.30
N VAL A 366 -7.64 8.86 -21.24
CA VAL A 366 -7.79 7.40 -21.43
C VAL A 366 -7.59 7.03 -22.90
N MET A 367 -6.97 5.88 -23.15
CA MET A 367 -6.78 5.28 -24.47
C MET A 367 -6.68 3.75 -24.40
N PRO A 368 -7.08 3.00 -25.44
CA PRO A 368 -6.64 1.61 -25.61
C PRO A 368 -5.13 1.53 -25.74
N VAL A 369 -4.49 0.50 -25.18
CA VAL A 369 -3.01 0.35 -25.22
C VAL A 369 -2.45 0.18 -26.64
N THR A 370 -3.29 -0.19 -27.61
CA THR A 370 -2.95 -0.29 -29.04
C THR A 370 -3.19 1.00 -29.84
N ALA A 371 -3.81 2.03 -29.25
CA ALA A 371 -4.10 3.30 -29.92
C ALA A 371 -2.88 4.24 -29.95
N THR A 372 -3.03 5.35 -30.66
CA THR A 372 -2.02 6.42 -30.80
C THR A 372 -2.56 7.81 -30.47
N VAL A 373 -3.77 7.87 -29.89
CA VAL A 373 -4.51 9.11 -29.56
C VAL A 373 -5.25 8.87 -28.24
N ALA A 374 -5.09 9.79 -27.29
CA ALA A 374 -5.77 9.74 -26.00
C ALA A 374 -6.97 10.70 -25.93
N THR A 375 -7.99 10.32 -25.18
CA THR A 375 -9.23 11.10 -24.99
C THR A 375 -9.25 11.65 -23.58
N ARG A 376 -9.45 12.96 -23.41
CA ARG A 376 -9.61 13.57 -22.07
C ARG A 376 -10.94 13.12 -21.47
N VAL A 377 -10.91 12.51 -20.30
CA VAL A 377 -12.11 12.05 -19.56
C VAL A 377 -12.47 12.95 -18.37
N SER A 378 -11.49 13.65 -17.77
CA SER A 378 -11.73 14.57 -16.65
C SER A 378 -12.38 15.89 -17.09
N ASP A 379 -13.47 16.30 -16.43
CA ASP A 379 -14.12 17.62 -16.54
C ASP A 379 -14.38 18.27 -15.16
N VAL A 380 -13.39 18.12 -14.28
CA VAL A 380 -13.58 18.14 -12.82
C VAL A 380 -13.24 19.50 -12.19
N MET A 381 -13.31 20.59 -12.96
CA MET A 381 -12.58 21.82 -12.65
C MET A 381 -13.32 23.12 -12.96
N GLY A 382 -13.30 24.04 -11.98
CA GLY A 382 -13.30 25.47 -12.28
C GLY A 382 -12.00 25.90 -12.98
N LEU A 383 -11.98 27.08 -13.61
CA LEU A 383 -10.82 27.54 -14.41
C LEU A 383 -9.49 27.43 -13.64
N GLY A 384 -8.49 26.80 -14.25
CA GLY A 384 -7.16 26.60 -13.66
C GLY A 384 -6.51 27.91 -13.22
N ILE A 385 -5.89 27.90 -12.04
CA ILE A 385 -5.34 29.09 -11.40
C ILE A 385 -3.88 29.27 -11.85
N VAL A 386 -3.57 30.43 -12.43
CA VAL A 386 -2.24 30.71 -13.00
C VAL A 386 -1.16 30.62 -11.91
N GLY A 387 -0.18 29.75 -12.12
CA GLY A 387 0.93 29.52 -11.18
C GLY A 387 0.60 28.58 -10.01
N GLN A 388 -0.56 27.93 -10.01
CA GLN A 388 -0.91 26.85 -9.07
C GLN A 388 -1.19 25.58 -9.85
N TYR A 389 -0.33 24.57 -9.73
CA TYR A 389 -0.57 23.26 -10.33
C TYR A 389 -1.77 22.61 -9.65
N ARG A 390 -2.79 22.25 -10.44
CA ARG A 390 -4.03 21.63 -9.95
C ARG A 390 -4.32 20.31 -10.63
N GLY A 391 -4.67 19.31 -9.82
CA GLY A 391 -5.24 18.06 -10.25
C GLY A 391 -4.68 16.87 -9.50
N PRO A 392 -4.58 15.70 -10.16
CA PRO A 392 -4.07 14.51 -9.52
C PRO A 392 -2.69 14.70 -8.90
N SER A 393 -2.42 13.98 -7.82
CA SER A 393 -1.10 13.95 -7.22
C SER A 393 -0.06 13.44 -8.22
N PHE A 394 1.20 13.82 -8.00
CA PHE A 394 2.27 13.51 -8.96
C PHE A 394 2.75 12.06 -8.85
N ASP A 395 2.57 11.39 -7.72
CA ASP A 395 3.20 10.08 -7.46
C ASP A 395 2.23 8.96 -7.03
N ASP A 396 0.93 9.25 -6.87
CA ASP A 396 -0.08 8.19 -6.69
C ASP A 396 -0.52 7.61 -8.05
N PRO A 397 -0.89 6.33 -8.14
CA PRO A 397 -1.47 5.75 -9.35
C PRO A 397 -2.89 6.29 -9.66
N ILE A 398 -3.29 6.23 -10.93
CA ILE A 398 -4.72 6.12 -11.25
C ILE A 398 -5.16 4.70 -10.89
N VAL A 399 -6.17 4.58 -10.04
CA VAL A 399 -6.77 3.28 -9.70
C VAL A 399 -8.00 3.07 -10.56
N TRP A 400 -8.01 2.00 -11.35
CA TRP A 400 -9.16 1.56 -12.13
C TRP A 400 -10.15 0.76 -11.27
N SER A 401 -11.44 0.82 -11.59
CA SER A 401 -12.41 -0.14 -11.08
C SER A 401 -12.23 -1.51 -11.74
N PRO A 402 -12.48 -2.64 -11.03
CA PRO A 402 -12.43 -3.99 -11.60
C PRO A 402 -13.26 -4.22 -12.87
N ASP A 403 -14.37 -3.48 -13.04
CA ASP A 403 -15.22 -3.50 -14.25
C ASP A 403 -14.68 -2.65 -15.43
N ASN A 404 -13.54 -1.99 -15.26
CA ASN A 404 -12.91 -1.05 -16.19
C ASN A 404 -13.77 0.19 -16.58
N GLN A 405 -14.86 0.49 -15.85
CA GLN A 405 -15.76 1.61 -16.19
C GLN A 405 -15.38 2.94 -15.54
N GLN A 406 -14.61 2.93 -14.45
CA GLN A 406 -14.37 4.08 -13.58
C GLN A 406 -12.90 4.18 -13.14
N LEU A 407 -12.49 5.39 -12.80
CA LEU A 407 -11.16 5.72 -12.26
C LEU A 407 -11.34 6.46 -10.93
N ALA A 408 -10.62 6.02 -9.90
CA ALA A 408 -10.44 6.72 -8.64
C ALA A 408 -9.05 7.37 -8.64
N VAL A 409 -8.99 8.67 -8.32
CA VAL A 409 -7.76 9.46 -8.40
C VAL A 409 -7.68 10.41 -7.21
N ARG A 410 -6.55 10.44 -6.50
CA ARG A 410 -6.28 11.46 -5.48
C ARG A 410 -5.86 12.76 -6.17
N ALA A 411 -6.58 13.86 -5.94
CA ALA A 411 -6.37 15.14 -6.61
C ALA A 411 -6.69 16.35 -5.72
N ASP A 412 -6.17 17.52 -6.06
CA ASP A 412 -6.47 18.82 -5.42
C ASP A 412 -7.28 19.78 -6.32
N TRP A 413 -8.03 19.22 -7.30
CA TRP A 413 -8.88 20.01 -8.21
C TRP A 413 -9.85 20.92 -7.44
N VAL A 414 -9.96 22.18 -7.87
CA VAL A 414 -10.80 23.20 -7.24
C VAL A 414 -12.27 22.99 -7.61
N VAL A 415 -13.07 22.56 -6.64
CA VAL A 415 -14.54 22.38 -6.75
C VAL A 415 -15.28 23.60 -6.20
N ASN A 416 -14.72 24.24 -5.16
CA ASN A 416 -15.26 25.38 -4.44
C ASN A 416 -14.20 26.47 -4.31
N SER A 417 -14.61 27.74 -4.26
CA SER A 417 -13.69 28.90 -4.16
C SER A 417 -12.97 29.06 -2.81
N GLY A 418 -12.92 28.01 -2.00
CA GLY A 418 -12.19 27.92 -0.74
C GLY A 418 -11.46 26.58 -0.55
N ASP A 419 -11.44 25.70 -1.56
CA ASP A 419 -10.58 24.51 -1.55
C ASP A 419 -9.10 24.97 -1.60
N PRO A 420 -8.22 24.54 -0.67
CA PRO A 420 -6.82 24.95 -0.65
C PRO A 420 -5.92 24.27 -1.69
N ASP A 421 -4.73 24.84 -1.86
CA ASP A 421 -3.59 24.25 -2.56
C ASP A 421 -3.12 22.96 -1.84
N ASN A 422 -2.93 21.85 -2.57
CA ASN A 422 -2.52 20.54 -2.02
C ASN A 422 -3.51 19.88 -1.02
N ASP A 423 -4.80 20.24 -1.06
CA ASP A 423 -5.84 19.56 -0.27
C ASP A 423 -6.39 18.34 -1.05
N PHE A 424 -5.72 17.19 -0.85
CA PHE A 424 -5.86 16.01 -1.70
C PHE A 424 -7.06 15.12 -1.32
N GLY A 425 -8.22 15.43 -1.92
CA GLY A 425 -9.43 14.60 -1.91
C GLY A 425 -9.38 13.44 -2.92
N VAL A 426 -10.38 12.56 -2.89
CA VAL A 426 -10.53 11.47 -3.87
C VAL A 426 -11.61 11.84 -4.88
N PHE A 427 -11.30 11.68 -6.15
CA PHE A 427 -12.17 12.02 -7.27
C PHE A 427 -12.50 10.78 -8.09
N LEU A 428 -13.74 10.73 -8.58
CA LEU A 428 -14.27 9.67 -9.43
C LEU A 428 -14.42 10.21 -10.84
N ILE A 429 -13.92 9.47 -11.83
CA ILE A 429 -13.90 9.87 -13.24
C ILE A 429 -14.37 8.69 -14.08
N PRO A 430 -15.25 8.87 -15.09
CA PRO A 430 -15.60 7.77 -15.98
C PRO A 430 -14.39 7.39 -16.86
N ALA A 431 -14.24 6.10 -17.17
CA ALA A 431 -13.24 5.64 -18.14
C ALA A 431 -13.57 6.03 -19.58
N THR A 432 -14.83 6.37 -19.87
CA THR A 432 -15.29 6.81 -21.20
C THR A 432 -16.24 8.00 -21.13
N GLY A 433 -16.06 8.96 -22.04
CA GLY A 433 -16.81 10.22 -22.01
C GLY A 433 -16.15 11.26 -21.10
N LEU A 434 -16.76 12.44 -21.04
CA LEU A 434 -16.21 13.61 -20.33
C LEU A 434 -17.03 13.88 -19.06
N GLY A 435 -16.38 13.92 -17.89
CA GLY A 435 -17.04 14.18 -16.60
C GLY A 435 -16.16 13.91 -15.38
N GLY A 436 -16.79 13.49 -14.29
CA GLY A 436 -16.16 13.20 -13.00
C GLY A 436 -16.39 14.28 -11.94
N PHE A 437 -16.20 13.93 -10.66
CA PHE A 437 -16.50 14.78 -9.50
C PHE A 437 -15.70 14.35 -8.26
N ARG A 438 -15.59 15.23 -7.24
CA ARG A 438 -14.99 14.89 -5.94
C ARG A 438 -15.90 13.91 -5.22
N LEU A 439 -15.43 12.69 -4.99
CA LEU A 439 -16.17 11.60 -4.33
C LEU A 439 -15.99 11.69 -2.81
N LEU A 440 -14.74 11.73 -2.35
CA LEU A 440 -14.37 11.92 -0.94
C LEU A 440 -13.68 13.27 -0.73
N TYR A 441 -14.11 13.99 0.30
CA TYR A 441 -13.57 15.30 0.69
C TYR A 441 -12.55 15.18 1.82
N ALA A 442 -11.30 15.54 1.52
CA ALA A 442 -10.33 15.90 2.55
C ALA A 442 -10.61 17.35 3.00
N PRO A 443 -10.67 17.63 4.33
CA PRO A 443 -10.80 18.99 4.84
C PRO A 443 -9.42 19.60 5.13
N PRO A 444 -9.28 20.94 5.09
CA PRO A 444 -8.00 21.63 5.22
C PRO A 444 -7.17 21.30 6.46
N VAL A 445 -5.87 21.65 6.38
CA VAL A 445 -4.81 21.49 7.40
C VAL A 445 -4.19 20.08 7.40
N ALA A 446 -3.39 19.80 6.37
CA ALA A 446 -2.52 18.62 6.21
C ALA A 446 -3.20 17.24 6.22
N LYS A 447 -4.53 17.19 6.32
CA LYS A 447 -5.31 15.96 6.17
C LYS A 447 -5.37 15.58 4.69
N HIS A 448 -5.16 14.30 4.40
CA HIS A 448 -5.17 13.76 3.04
C HIS A 448 -5.48 12.28 3.09
N TYR A 449 -5.99 11.75 1.98
CA TYR A 449 -6.02 10.31 1.74
C TYR A 449 -4.64 9.85 1.28
N VAL A 450 -4.14 8.73 1.81
CA VAL A 450 -2.85 8.16 1.39
C VAL A 450 -3.05 7.09 0.32
N GLN A 451 -4.00 6.17 0.54
CA GLN A 451 -4.32 5.03 -0.33
C GLN A 451 -5.80 5.08 -0.73
N VAL A 452 -6.12 4.66 -1.96
CA VAL A 452 -7.49 4.45 -2.44
C VAL A 452 -7.60 3.13 -3.22
N ALA A 453 -8.75 2.47 -3.16
CA ALA A 453 -9.03 1.23 -3.88
C ALA A 453 -10.54 1.03 -4.10
N PHE A 454 -10.95 0.45 -5.23
CA PHE A 454 -12.34 0.02 -5.41
C PHE A 454 -12.61 -1.30 -4.67
N SER A 455 -13.86 -1.56 -4.31
CA SER A 455 -14.34 -2.91 -3.98
C SER A 455 -14.35 -3.81 -5.23
N ALA A 456 -14.24 -5.13 -5.05
CA ALA A 456 -14.24 -6.10 -6.16
C ALA A 456 -15.47 -6.00 -7.08
N ASP A 457 -16.63 -5.74 -6.49
CA ASP A 457 -17.91 -5.51 -7.20
C ASP A 457 -17.99 -4.16 -7.94
N SER A 458 -16.96 -3.32 -7.85
CA SER A 458 -16.90 -1.94 -8.39
C SER A 458 -17.97 -0.99 -7.84
N GLN A 459 -18.66 -1.32 -6.74
CA GLN A 459 -19.75 -0.51 -6.18
C GLN A 459 -19.34 0.50 -5.11
N ARG A 460 -18.09 0.46 -4.61
CA ARG A 460 -17.56 1.38 -3.58
C ARG A 460 -16.08 1.71 -3.83
N VAL A 461 -15.63 2.79 -3.20
CA VAL A 461 -14.20 3.09 -2.98
C VAL A 461 -13.91 3.03 -1.48
N TYR A 462 -12.94 2.20 -1.11
CA TYR A 462 -12.24 2.25 0.17
C TYR A 462 -11.08 3.24 0.10
N ALA A 463 -10.78 3.90 1.21
CA ALA A 463 -9.64 4.82 1.29
C ALA A 463 -9.02 4.82 2.69
N LEU A 464 -7.72 5.04 2.75
CA LEU A 464 -6.96 5.21 3.99
C LEU A 464 -6.55 6.69 4.10
N GLY A 465 -6.65 7.32 5.27
CA GLY A 465 -6.29 8.74 5.38
C GLY A 465 -6.37 9.35 6.78
N ALA A 466 -5.66 10.46 6.98
CA ALA A 466 -5.61 11.19 8.26
C ALA A 466 -6.78 12.19 8.40
N ILE A 467 -8.00 11.76 8.07
CA ILE A 467 -9.14 12.68 7.87
C ILE A 467 -9.89 12.97 9.17
N TYR A 468 -10.13 11.95 10.01
CA TYR A 468 -10.83 12.10 11.29
C TYR A 468 -9.81 12.26 12.42
N ASN A 469 -8.99 11.24 12.70
CA ASN A 469 -8.07 11.18 13.84
C ASN A 469 -6.62 11.65 13.54
N TYR A 470 -6.46 12.73 12.77
CA TYR A 470 -5.14 13.29 12.42
C TYR A 470 -4.21 13.44 13.65
N PRO A 471 -2.94 13.01 13.57
CA PRO A 471 -2.21 12.58 12.36
C PRO A 471 -2.40 11.11 11.98
N ASN A 472 -3.11 10.31 12.78
CA ASN A 472 -3.24 8.88 12.57
C ASN A 472 -4.16 8.58 11.38
N LEU A 473 -3.89 7.49 10.67
CA LEU A 473 -4.68 7.04 9.53
C LEU A 473 -5.87 6.20 10.01
N ASP A 474 -7.07 6.56 9.54
CA ASP A 474 -8.28 5.75 9.68
C ASP A 474 -8.66 5.11 8.33
N LEU A 475 -9.52 4.08 8.38
CA LEU A 475 -10.06 3.42 7.19
C LEU A 475 -11.47 3.96 6.86
N TYR A 476 -11.71 4.26 5.59
CA TYR A 476 -12.94 4.86 5.07
C TYR A 476 -13.56 3.99 3.97
N SER A 477 -14.88 4.13 3.80
CA SER A 477 -15.63 3.63 2.65
C SER A 477 -16.62 4.69 2.19
N THR A 478 -16.79 4.82 0.87
CA THR A 478 -17.96 5.50 0.31
C THR A 478 -19.25 4.77 0.67
N ASN A 479 -20.34 5.52 0.82
CA ASN A 479 -21.69 4.95 0.92
C ASN A 479 -22.17 4.46 -0.45
N ASP A 480 -21.89 5.26 -1.49
CA ASP A 480 -22.22 5.01 -2.89
C ASP A 480 -21.25 5.78 -3.82
N LEU A 481 -21.27 5.48 -5.13
CA LEU A 481 -20.42 6.11 -6.16
C LEU A 481 -21.10 7.23 -6.96
N THR A 482 -22.16 7.84 -6.42
CA THR A 482 -22.94 8.91 -7.08
C THR A 482 -23.05 10.19 -6.26
N THR A 483 -22.97 10.11 -4.93
CA THR A 483 -23.02 11.24 -4.01
C THR A 483 -21.67 12.00 -3.98
N PRO A 484 -21.61 13.28 -4.38
CA PRO A 484 -20.37 14.06 -4.35
C PRO A 484 -19.98 14.54 -2.95
N SER A 485 -18.66 14.63 -2.73
CA SER A 485 -18.00 15.18 -1.54
C SER A 485 -18.51 14.61 -0.23
N GLN A 486 -18.64 13.28 -0.18
CA GLN A 486 -18.83 12.54 1.07
C GLN A 486 -17.59 12.76 1.97
N GLY A 487 -17.77 12.74 3.29
CA GLY A 487 -16.68 13.03 4.23
C GLY A 487 -16.86 12.34 5.57
N ALA A 488 -15.95 12.62 6.51
CA ALA A 488 -16.02 12.12 7.88
C ALA A 488 -17.07 12.89 8.71
N PRO A 489 -17.78 12.26 9.66
CA PRO A 489 -17.67 10.85 10.05
C PRO A 489 -18.50 9.88 9.19
N SER A 490 -19.36 10.34 8.28
CA SER A 490 -20.31 9.49 7.53
C SER A 490 -19.69 8.58 6.45
N THR A 491 -18.37 8.47 6.41
CA THR A 491 -17.60 7.53 5.58
C THR A 491 -16.52 6.78 6.39
N LEU A 492 -16.40 7.07 7.69
CA LEU A 492 -15.45 6.40 8.58
C LEU A 492 -15.93 4.96 8.79
N LEU A 493 -15.11 3.99 8.39
CA LEU A 493 -15.42 2.57 8.46
C LEU A 493 -14.80 1.93 9.71
N VAL A 494 -13.52 2.21 9.97
CA VAL A 494 -12.79 1.77 11.17
C VAL A 494 -11.80 2.85 11.57
N ALA A 495 -11.62 3.06 12.88
CA ALA A 495 -10.59 3.92 13.45
C ALA A 495 -9.72 3.13 14.44
N PRO A 496 -8.43 3.48 14.62
CA PRO A 496 -7.60 2.95 15.70
C PRO A 496 -8.24 3.20 17.08
N THR A 497 -8.33 2.15 17.89
CA THR A 497 -8.97 2.18 19.22
C THR A 497 -7.97 2.22 20.38
N ALA A 498 -6.72 1.79 20.14
CA ALA A 498 -5.65 1.76 21.15
C ALA A 498 -4.69 2.97 21.12
N GLY A 499 -4.75 3.81 20.07
CA GLY A 499 -3.96 5.05 19.96
C GLY A 499 -2.92 5.09 18.84
N GLY A 500 -2.67 3.97 18.15
CA GLY A 500 -1.81 3.89 16.97
C GLY A 500 -2.48 4.32 15.66
N THR A 501 -1.93 3.84 14.54
CA THR A 501 -2.37 4.11 13.17
C THR A 501 -2.49 2.82 12.36
N PHE A 502 -3.43 2.78 11.41
CA PHE A 502 -3.32 1.84 10.29
C PHE A 502 -2.13 2.24 9.37
N GLU A 503 -1.64 1.30 8.58
CA GLU A 503 -0.55 1.52 7.61
C GLU A 503 -0.95 1.16 6.17
N GLY A 504 -1.85 0.20 5.97
CA GLY A 504 -2.30 -0.22 4.66
C GLY A 504 -3.50 -1.17 4.69
N PHE A 505 -4.10 -1.39 3.52
CA PHE A 505 -5.12 -2.43 3.31
C PHE A 505 -5.03 -3.08 1.92
N VAL A 506 -5.51 -4.31 1.80
CA VAL A 506 -5.65 -5.08 0.56
C VAL A 506 -7.11 -5.47 0.38
N VAL A 507 -7.68 -5.25 -0.81
CA VAL A 507 -9.06 -5.65 -1.13
C VAL A 507 -9.07 -7.10 -1.61
N ALA A 508 -10.07 -7.88 -1.20
CA ALA A 508 -10.26 -9.26 -1.62
C ALA A 508 -10.88 -9.36 -3.04
N PRO A 509 -10.59 -10.42 -3.82
CA PRO A 509 -11.10 -10.60 -5.18
C PRO A 509 -12.56 -11.11 -5.24
#